data_AF-A0A4Z2DWS5-F1
#
_entry.id   AF-A0A4Z2DWS5-F1
#
_cell.length_a   1.000
_cell.length_b   1.000
_cell.length_c   1.000
_cell.angle_alpha   90.00
_cell.angle_beta   90.00
_cell.angle_gamma   90.00
#
_symmetry.space_group_name_H-M   'P 1'
#
loop_
_entity.id
_entity.type
_entity.pdbx_description
1 polymer ?
#
loop_
_entity_poly.entity_id
_entity_poly.type
_entity_poly.pdbx_seq_one_letter_code
_entity_poly.pdbx_strand_id
1 'polypeptide(L)'
;MARLPYLDDRIVEFLANVPVEFKINPDLPKGEGEKFLLRKVALMLNLNYASKQPKRAMQFGSRVAKAEGFKRLTRSADQTKFTYQTESQN
;
A
#
# COMPACT_ATOMS: atom_id res chain seq x y z
N MET A 1 -17.47 -6.18 13.82
CA MET A 1 -16.80 -4.99 13.24
C MET A 1 -15.30 -5.08 13.51
N ALA A 2 -14.46 -4.67 12.56
CA ALA A 2 -13.02 -4.62 12.77
C ALA A 2 -12.65 -3.40 13.64
N ARG A 3 -11.73 -3.57 14.58
CA ARG A 3 -11.13 -2.44 15.33
C ARG A 3 -9.88 -1.95 14.58
N LEU A 4 -9.66 -0.63 14.59
CA LEU A 4 -8.51 0.02 13.95
C LEU A 4 -7.72 0.82 15.01
N PRO A 5 -6.88 0.18 15.84
CA PRO A 5 -6.26 0.84 17.00
C PRO A 5 -5.40 2.07 16.65
N TYR A 6 -4.77 2.09 15.49
CA TYR A 6 -3.98 3.24 15.01
C TYR A 6 -4.83 4.46 14.61
N LEU A 7 -6.16 4.31 14.59
CA LEU A 7 -7.13 5.36 14.31
C LEU A 7 -7.92 5.78 15.57
N ASP A 8 -7.53 5.31 16.76
CA ASP A 8 -8.09 5.80 18.03
C ASP A 8 -7.78 7.28 18.22
N ASP A 9 -8.77 8.06 18.69
CA ASP A 9 -8.67 9.53 18.80
C ASP A 9 -7.44 9.96 19.61
N ARG A 10 -7.12 9.24 20.70
CA ARG A 10 -5.97 9.58 21.56
C ARG A 10 -4.64 9.37 20.84
N ILE A 11 -4.56 8.35 19.97
CA ILE A 11 -3.36 8.09 19.16
C ILE A 11 -3.22 9.18 18.11
N VAL A 12 -4.32 9.55 17.44
CA VAL A 12 -4.30 10.59 16.41
C VAL A 12 -3.93 11.94 17.02
N GLU A 13 -4.53 12.32 18.14
CA GLU A 13 -4.24 13.56 18.87
C GLU A 13 -2.78 13.60 19.35
N PHE A 14 -2.26 12.51 19.92
CA PHE A 14 -0.86 12.41 20.29
C PHE A 14 0.06 12.64 19.08
N LEU A 15 -0.17 11.91 17.98
CA LEU A 15 0.67 12.00 16.78
C LEU A 15 0.59 13.35 16.07
N ALA A 16 -0.53 14.06 16.20
CA ALA A 16 -0.71 15.41 15.68
C ALA A 16 0.23 16.41 16.39
N ASN A 17 0.43 16.24 17.69
CA ASN A 17 1.27 17.11 18.52
C ASN A 17 2.77 16.73 18.54
N VAL A 18 3.13 15.53 18.07
CA VAL A 18 4.54 15.12 17.94
C VAL A 18 5.22 15.89 16.80
N PRO A 19 6.41 16.46 16.99
CA PRO A 19 7.18 17.10 15.91
C PRO A 19 7.53 16.13 14.76
N VAL A 20 7.67 16.66 13.54
CA VAL A 20 7.77 15.84 12.32
C VAL A 20 9.06 15.02 12.26
N GLU A 21 10.15 15.57 12.79
CA GLU A 21 11.47 14.96 12.89
C GLU A 21 11.50 13.66 13.70
N PHE A 22 10.52 13.45 14.60
CA PHE A 22 10.34 12.19 15.30
C PHE A 22 9.53 11.18 14.50
N LYS A 23 8.71 11.64 13.55
CA LYS A 23 7.84 10.79 12.71
C LYS A 23 8.55 10.29 11.45
N ILE A 24 9.46 11.08 10.90
CA ILE A 24 10.21 10.78 9.68
C ILE A 24 11.66 11.29 9.78
N ASN A 25 12.59 10.52 9.22
CA ASN A 25 13.97 10.96 9.02
C ASN A 25 14.33 10.80 7.53
N PRO A 26 14.40 11.90 6.75
CA PRO A 26 14.64 11.83 5.31
C PRO A 26 16.10 11.53 4.93
N ASP A 27 17.05 11.65 5.87
CA ASP A 27 18.47 11.40 5.62
C ASP A 27 18.82 9.92 5.61
N LEU A 28 17.90 9.05 6.05
CA LEU A 28 18.07 7.61 6.06
C LEU A 28 17.63 6.96 4.73
N PRO A 29 18.17 5.77 4.40
CA PRO A 29 17.74 5.02 3.23
C PRO A 29 16.24 4.75 3.19
N LYS A 30 15.72 4.54 1.97
CA LYS A 30 14.32 4.18 1.74
C LYS A 30 13.94 2.94 2.55
N GLY A 31 12.85 3.05 3.31
CA GLY A 31 12.38 1.98 4.19
C GLY A 31 12.94 2.02 5.61
N GLU A 32 13.87 2.92 5.93
CA GLU A 32 14.40 3.11 7.29
C GLU A 32 13.89 4.41 7.93
N GLY A 33 13.91 5.50 7.15
CA GLY A 33 13.48 6.83 7.59
C GLY A 33 11.97 7.03 7.70
N GLU A 34 11.19 6.26 6.93
CA GLU A 34 9.73 6.31 6.93
C GLU A 34 9.15 5.68 8.22
N LYS A 35 8.10 6.28 8.79
CA LYS A 35 7.44 5.77 10.02
C LYS A 35 8.42 5.58 11.18
N PHE A 36 9.37 6.50 11.34
CA PHE A 36 10.51 6.38 12.22
C PHE A 36 10.11 6.05 13.67
N LEU A 37 9.18 6.82 14.25
CA LEU A 37 8.63 6.57 15.59
C LEU A 37 8.10 5.14 15.75
N LEU A 38 7.29 4.66 14.78
CA LEU A 38 6.70 3.32 14.83
C LEU A 38 7.78 2.23 14.76
N ARG A 39 8.84 2.45 13.97
CA ARG A 39 9.97 1.52 13.89
C ARG A 39 10.75 1.47 15.20
N LYS A 40 10.94 2.61 15.88
CA LYS A 40 11.57 2.66 17.21
C LYS A 40 10.75 1.89 18.24
N VAL A 41 9.43 2.09 18.28
CA VAL A 41 8.54 1.31 19.16
C VAL A 41 8.63 -0.19 18.86
N ALA A 42 8.62 -0.59 17.59
CA ALA A 42 8.76 -2.00 17.20
C ALA A 42 10.11 -2.60 17.67
N LEU A 43 11.20 -1.83 17.62
CA LEU A 43 12.51 -2.25 18.16
C LEU A 43 12.46 -2.41 19.68
N MET A 44 11.82 -1.49 20.41
CA MET A 44 11.65 -1.59 21.87
C MET A 44 10.85 -2.84 22.28
N LEU A 45 9.94 -3.30 21.40
CA LEU A 45 9.17 -4.53 21.56
C LEU A 45 9.88 -5.78 21.01
N ASN A 46 11.17 -5.70 20.66
CA ASN A 46 11.98 -6.78 20.08
C ASN A 46 11.51 -7.31 18.71
N LEU A 47 10.70 -6.54 17.96
CA LEU A 47 10.23 -6.89 16.62
C LEU A 47 11.27 -6.51 15.55
N ASN A 48 12.50 -7.00 15.70
CA ASN A 48 13.67 -6.60 14.90
C ASN A 48 13.52 -6.78 13.39
N TYR A 49 12.85 -7.86 12.96
CA TYR A 49 12.62 -8.10 11.53
C TYR A 49 11.56 -7.14 10.97
N ALA A 50 10.42 -7.03 11.65
CA ALA A 50 9.30 -6.22 11.21
C ALA A 50 9.64 -4.71 11.23
N SER A 51 10.45 -4.26 12.19
CA SER A 51 10.88 -2.87 12.29
C SER A 51 11.72 -2.39 11.12
N LYS A 52 12.32 -3.30 10.33
CA LYS A 52 13.15 -3.00 9.16
C LYS A 52 12.44 -3.18 7.82
N GLN A 53 11.20 -3.70 7.81
CA GLN A 53 10.50 -3.95 6.55
C GLN A 53 10.01 -2.64 5.90
N PRO A 54 10.26 -2.42 4.59
CA PRO A 54 9.73 -1.25 3.88
C PRO A 54 8.20 -1.31 3.78
N LYS A 55 7.53 -0.16 3.81
CA LYS A 55 6.06 -0.10 3.68
C LYS A 55 5.64 -0.66 2.31
N ARG A 56 4.73 -1.62 2.33
CA ARG A 56 4.01 -2.10 1.15
C ARG A 56 2.51 -1.98 1.40
N ALA A 57 1.79 -1.34 0.49
CA ALA A 57 0.33 -1.30 0.61
C ALA A 57 -0.27 -2.69 0.32
N MET A 58 -1.40 -3.00 0.95
CA MET A 58 -2.01 -4.33 0.95
C MET A 58 -2.29 -4.85 -0.47
N GLN A 59 -2.75 -3.99 -1.38
CA GLN A 59 -3.04 -4.37 -2.77
C GLN A 59 -1.80 -4.79 -3.58
N PHE A 60 -0.61 -4.29 -3.19
CA PHE A 60 0.65 -4.67 -3.82
C PHE A 60 1.18 -5.98 -3.23
N GLY A 61 1.08 -6.16 -1.91
CA GLY A 61 1.50 -7.40 -1.24
C GLY A 61 0.64 -8.61 -1.60
N SER A 62 -0.67 -8.42 -1.74
CA SER A 62 -1.63 -9.47 -2.12
C SER A 62 -1.70 -9.73 -3.64
N ARG A 63 -0.96 -8.95 -4.46
CA ARG A 63 -0.99 -9.01 -5.93
C ARG A 63 -2.37 -8.68 -6.55
N VAL A 64 -3.32 -8.14 -5.78
CA VAL A 64 -4.64 -7.72 -6.28
C VAL A 64 -4.51 -6.69 -7.41
N ALA A 65 -3.59 -5.74 -7.30
CA ALA A 65 -3.34 -4.75 -8.36
C ALA A 65 -2.94 -5.40 -9.71
N LYS A 66 -2.21 -6.53 -9.67
CA LYS A 66 -1.84 -7.28 -10.87
C LYS A 66 -3.04 -8.01 -11.47
N ALA A 67 -3.89 -8.58 -10.63
CA ALA A 67 -5.10 -9.28 -11.07
C ALA A 67 -6.12 -8.33 -11.72
N GLU A 68 -6.32 -7.14 -11.17
CA GLU A 68 -7.20 -6.12 -11.77
C GLU A 68 -6.66 -5.54 -13.07
N GLY A 69 -5.34 -5.32 -13.16
CA GLY A 69 -4.68 -4.92 -14.40
C GLY A 69 -4.88 -5.96 -15.51
N PHE A 70 -4.73 -7.24 -15.20
CA PHE A 70 -4.96 -8.33 -16.16
C PHE A 70 -6.42 -8.37 -16.64
N LYS A 71 -7.39 -8.21 -15.73
CA LYS A 71 -8.83 -8.13 -16.08
C LYS A 71 -9.15 -6.95 -17.00
N ARG A 72 -8.43 -5.83 -16.90
CA ARG A 72 -8.58 -4.68 -17.82
C ARG A 72 -8.01 -4.99 -19.21
N LEU A 73 -6.84 -5.63 -19.28
CA LEU A 73 -6.21 -6.02 -20.54
C LEU A 73 -7.05 -7.03 -21.33
N THR A 74 -7.68 -8.01 -20.66
CA THR A 74 -8.52 -9.01 -21.34
C THR A 74 -9.85 -8.42 -21.83
N ARG A 75 -10.40 -7.40 -21.15
CA ARG A 75 -11.66 -6.76 -21.58
C ARG A 75 -11.52 -5.89 -22.83
N SER A 76 -10.36 -5.27 -23.06
CA SER A 76 -10.16 -4.37 -24.20
C SER A 76 -9.80 -5.08 -25.51
N ALA A 77 -9.37 -6.34 -25.47
CA ALA A 77 -8.96 -7.08 -26.68
C ALA A 77 -10.11 -7.88 -27.33
N ASP A 78 -11.16 -8.24 -26.58
CA ASP A 78 -12.25 -9.10 -27.08
C ASP A 78 -13.36 -8.34 -27.83
N GLN A 79 -13.40 -7.01 -27.76
CA GLN A 79 -14.47 -6.24 -28.42
C GLN A 79 -14.18 -5.90 -29.89
N THR A 80 -12.92 -5.96 -30.33
CA THR A 80 -12.50 -5.50 -31.68
C THR A 80 -12.49 -6.60 -32.74
N LYS A 81 -12.79 -7.86 -32.38
CA LYS A 81 -12.74 -9.01 -33.30
C LYS A 81 -14.12 -9.48 -33.78
N PHE A 82 -15.21 -9.07 -33.13
CA PHE A 82 -16.57 -9.52 -33.50
C PHE A 82 -17.27 -8.63 -34.54
N THR A 83 -16.78 -7.43 -34.83
CA THR A 83 -17.45 -6.49 -35.74
C THR A 83 -17.00 -6.59 -37.20
N TYR A 84 -15.87 -7.25 -37.50
CA TYR A 84 -15.33 -7.34 -38.87
C TYR A 84 -15.68 -8.63 -39.62
N GLN A 85 -16.44 -9.54 -39.00
CA GLN A 85 -16.86 -10.80 -39.64
C GLN A 85 -18.35 -10.87 -39.98
N THR A 86 -19.14 -9.85 -39.61
CA THR A 86 -20.59 -9.80 -39.91
C THR A 86 -20.96 -8.88 -41.08
N GLU A 87 -20.01 -8.14 -41.68
CA GLU A 87 -20.31 -7.17 -42.75
C GLU A 87 -19.71 -7.50 -44.13
N SER A 88 -19.20 -8.72 -44.37
CA SER A 88 -18.67 -9.11 -45.70
C SER A 88 -19.28 -10.38 -46.28
N GLN A 89 -20.42 -10.80 -45.74
CA GLN A 89 -21.28 -11.83 -46.35
C GLN A 89 -22.71 -11.29 -46.41
N ASN A 90 -22.91 -10.18 -47.14
CA ASN A 90 -24.18 -9.85 -47.78
C ASN A 90 -23.93 -8.93 -48.98
#